data_AF-A0A354F4W4-F1
#
_entry.id   AF-A0A354F4W4-F1
#
_cell.length_a   1.000
_cell.length_b   1.000
_cell.length_c   1.000
_cell.angle_alpha   90.00
_cell.angle_beta   90.00
_cell.angle_gamma   90.00
#
_symmetry.space_group_name_H-M   'P 1'
#
loop_
_entity.id
_entity.type
_entity.pdbx_description
1 polymer ?
#
loop_
_entity_poly.entity_id
_entity_poly.type
_entity_poly.pdbx_seq_one_letter_code
_entity_poly.pdbx_strand_id
1 'polypeptide(L)' 'MGAIIDRVHSINFHHLDAELVILPIDDPELYNENKKTADSLLKKGEKVIIVEFERPREISPKIELLTA' A
#
# COMPACT_ATOMS: atom_id res chain seq x y z
N MET A 1 -6.18 15.34 8.95
CA MET A 1 -5.56 14.02 9.18
C MET A 1 -4.79 13.72 7.91
N GLY A 2 -3.48 13.51 8.02
CA GLY A 2 -2.54 13.51 6.88
C GLY A 2 -2.40 12.13 6.25
N ALA A 3 -2.08 12.10 4.96
CA ALA A 3 -1.71 10.90 4.25
C ALA A 3 -0.60 10.15 5.00
N ILE A 4 -0.72 8.82 5.09
CA ILE A 4 0.35 7.95 5.58
C ILE A 4 1.40 7.88 4.48
N ILE A 5 2.33 8.84 4.48
CA ILE A 5 3.60 8.72 3.77
C ILE A 5 4.50 7.94 4.72
N ASP A 6 4.26 6.63 4.81
CA ASP A 6 5.25 5.78 5.46
C ASP A 6 6.50 5.84 4.58
N ARG A 7 7.59 6.32 5.16
CA ARG A 7 8.93 6.14 4.60
C ARG A 7 9.21 4.63 4.73
N VAL A 8 8.65 3.83 3.83
CA VAL A 8 8.81 2.37 3.80
C VAL A 8 10.30 2.09 3.64
N HIS A 9 10.97 1.83 4.75
CA HIS A 9 12.42 1.70 4.82
C HIS A 9 12.96 0.41 4.18
N SER A 10 12.14 -0.44 3.56
CA SER A 10 12.61 -1.70 2.99
C SER A 10 11.69 -2.29 1.92
N ILE A 11 11.43 -1.54 0.85
CA ILE A 11 11.26 -2.17 -0.47
C ILE A 11 12.37 -1.59 -1.34
N ASN A 12 13.44 -2.37 -1.54
CA ASN A 12 14.66 -1.95 -2.22
C ASN A 12 14.44 -1.71 -3.72
N PHE A 13 13.94 -0.54 -4.09
CA PHE A 13 14.08 0.04 -5.44
C PHE A 13 15.38 0.86 -5.52
N HIS A 14 16.53 0.25 -5.21
CA HIS A 14 17.82 0.93 -5.00
C HIS A 14 18.37 1.76 -6.20
N HIS A 15 17.66 1.83 -7.33
CA HIS A 15 18.10 2.56 -8.53
C HIS A 15 17.01 3.41 -9.21
N LEU A 16 15.82 3.54 -8.62
CA LEU A 16 14.75 4.37 -9.18
C LEU A 16 14.58 5.60 -8.29
N ASP A 17 15.02 6.75 -8.81
CA ASP A 17 14.68 8.08 -8.30
C ASP A 17 13.18 8.30 -8.54
N ALA A 18 12.35 7.64 -7.72
CA ALA A 18 10.91 7.54 -7.87
C ALA A 18 10.21 7.44 -6.52
N GLU A 19 9.05 8.07 -6.42
CA GLU A 19 8.17 8.05 -5.25
C GLU A 19 7.27 6.81 -5.28
N LEU A 20 7.10 6.15 -4.13
CA LEU A 20 6.23 4.98 -3.98
C LEU A 20 4.87 5.39 -3.43
N VAL A 21 3.79 4.99 -4.11
CA VAL A 21 2.41 5.19 -3.64
C VAL A 21 1.71 3.84 -3.54
N ILE A 22 1.20 3.54 -2.35
CA ILE A 22 0.45 2.30 -2.07
C ILE A 22 -1.05 2.60 -2.21
N LEU A 23 -1.75 1.80 -3.00
CA LEU A 23 -3.20 1.88 -3.20
C LEU A 23 -3.87 0.65 -2.58
N PRO A 24 -4.41 0.77 -1.36
CA PRO A 24 -5.11 -0.35 -0.72
C PRO A 24 -6.44 -0.61 -1.44
N ILE A 25 -6.61 -1.79 -2.03
CA ILE A 25 -7.82 -2.11 -2.81
C ILE A 25 -9.05 -2.38 -1.93
N ASP A 26 -8.82 -2.71 -0.66
CA ASP A 26 -9.84 -3.02 0.34
C ASP A 26 -10.31 -1.79 1.13
N ASP A 27 -9.69 -0.64 0.91
CA ASP A 27 -10.03 0.63 1.55
C ASP A 27 -10.26 1.73 0.48
N PRO A 28 -11.51 1.89 -0.01
CA PRO A 28 -11.81 2.81 -1.12
C PRO A 28 -11.53 4.28 -0.81
N GLU A 29 -11.63 4.69 0.46
CA GLU A 29 -11.35 6.06 0.87
C GLU A 29 -9.85 6.33 0.75
N LEU A 30 -9.03 5.49 1.37
CA LEU A 30 -7.59 5.61 1.32
C LEU A 30 -7.02 5.39 -0.09
N TYR A 31 -7.63 4.49 -0.88
CA TYR A 31 -7.33 4.33 -2.30
C TYR A 31 -7.47 5.65 -3.05
N ASN A 32 -8.60 6.34 -2.88
CA ASN A 32 -8.89 7.57 -3.61
C ASN A 32 -7.99 8.72 -3.16
N GLU A 33 -7.65 8.80 -1.87
CA GLU A 33 -6.70 9.79 -1.36
C GLU A 33 -5.30 9.56 -1.92
N ASN A 34 -4.80 8.32 -1.86
CA ASN A 34 -3.46 8.00 -2.35
C ASN A 34 -3.37 8.15 -3.87
N LYS A 35 -4.45 7.84 -4.60
CA LYS A 35 -4.53 8.09 -6.05
C LYS A 35 -4.42 9.57 -6.40
N LYS A 36 -5.09 10.47 -5.66
CA LYS A 36 -4.94 11.92 -5.86
C LYS A 36 -3.49 12.37 -5.65
N THR A 37 -2.80 11.77 -4.68
CA THR A 37 -1.37 12.05 -4.43
C THR A 37 -0.52 11.58 -5.60
N ALA A 38 -0.70 10.35 -6.09
CA ALA A 38 0.00 9.83 -7.27
C ALA A 38 -0.23 10.71 -8.51
N ASP A 39 -1.49 11.07 -8.80
CA ASP A 39 -1.83 11.95 -9.92
C ASP A 39 -1.17 13.33 -9.79
N SER A 40 -1.03 13.84 -8.56
CA SER A 40 -0.38 15.12 -8.29
C SER A 40 1.14 15.06 -8.49
N LEU A 41 1.77 13.95 -8.12
CA LEU A 41 3.21 13.72 -8.35
C LEU A 41 3.51 13.54 -9.84
N LEU A 42 2.66 12.77 -10.55
CA LEU A 42 2.76 12.63 -12.00
C LEU A 42 2.64 13.98 -12.73
N LYS A 43 1.71 14.84 -12.30
CA LYS A 43 1.56 16.20 -12.85
C LYS A 43 2.79 17.10 -12.61
N LYS A 44 3.56 16.85 -11.56
CA LYS A 44 4.82 17.56 -11.26
C LYS A 44 6.01 17.01 -12.05
N GLY A 45 5.83 15.92 -12.81
CA GLY A 45 6.90 15.26 -13.56
C GLY A 45 7.75 14.31 -12.74
N GLU A 46 7.29 13.93 -11.54
CA GLU A 46 8.00 12.96 -10.70
C GLU A 46 7.74 11.54 -11.19
N LYS A 47 8.73 10.66 -11.06
CA LYS A 47 8.55 9.23 -11.33
C LYS A 47 7.80 8.63 -10.15
N VAL A 48 6.70 7.94 -10.42
CA VAL A 48 5.87 7.33 -9.38
C VAL A 48 5.71 5.85 -9.64
N ILE A 49 5.95 5.04 -8.61
CA ILE A 49 5.65 3.61 -8.59
C ILE A 49 4.35 3.43 -7.82
N ILE A 50 3.36 2.83 -8.45
CA ILE A 50 2.07 2.52 -7.83
C ILE A 50 2.04 1.04 -7.48
N VAL A 51 1.68 0.74 -6.23
CA VAL A 51 1.46 -0.63 -5.76
C VAL A 51 0.03 -0.75 -5.28
N GLU A 52 -0.79 -1.46 -6.05
CA GLU A 52 -2.11 -1.90 -5.59
C GLU A 52 -1.95 -3.10 -4.67
N PHE A 53 -2.54 -3.04 -3.48
CA PHE A 53 -2.32 -4.03 -2.43
C PHE A 53 -3.62 -4.36 -1.71
N GLU A 54 -3.94 -5.65 -1.55
CA GLU A 54 -5.01 -6.12 -0.65
C GLU A 54 -4.42 -6.27 0.75
N ARG A 55 -5.09 -5.77 1.80
CA ARG A 55 -4.64 -6.07 3.17
C ARG A 55 -4.53 -7.59 3.35
N PRO A 56 -3.48 -8.09 4.03
CA PRO A 56 -3.36 -9.50 4.34
C PRO A 56 -4.58 -9.93 5.12
N ARG A 57 -5.26 -10.97 4.64
CA ARG A 57 -6.39 -11.55 5.37
C ARG A 57 -5.85 -12.26 6.60
N GLU A 58 -6.41 -11.96 7.76
CA GLU A 58 -6.12 -12.74 8.96
C GLU A 58 -6.55 -14.19 8.73
N ILE A 59 -5.60 -15.11 8.85
CA ILE A 59 -5.89 -16.54 8.85
C ILE A 59 -6.17 -16.92 10.30
N SER A 60 -7.45 -17.08 10.65
CA SER A 60 -7.82 -17.66 11.93
C SER A 60 -7.76 -19.20 11.83
N PRO A 61 -6.85 -19.88 12.56
CA PRO A 61 -6.74 -21.32 12.49
C PRO A 61 -7.97 -21.98 13.12
N LYS A 62 -8.53 -22.99 12.44
CA LYS A 62 -9.53 -23.86 13.05
C LYS A 62 -8.82 -24.91 13.88
N ILE A 63 -9.00 -24.86 15.20
CA ILE A 63 -8.48 -25.85 16.14
C ILE A 63 -9.63 -26.78 16.52
N GLU A 64 -9.41 -28.08 16.36
CA GLU A 64 -10.33 -29.12 16.84
C GLU A 64 -9.59 -30.00 17.86
N LEU A 65 -10.22 -30.23 19.01
CA LEU A 65 -9.71 -31.13 20.04
C LEU A 65 -10.38 -32.49 19.87
N LEU A 66 -9.60 -33.50 19.48
CA LEU A 66 -10.07 -34.88 19.43
C LEU A 66 -9.83 -35.55 20.79
N THR A 67 -10.90 -36.07 21.39
CA THR A 67 -10.84 -36.87 22.63
C THR A 67 -11.28 -38.30 22.35
N ALA A 68 -10.67 -39.28 23.03
CA ALA A 68 -11.00 -40.70 22.90
C ALA A 68 -12.28 -41.08 23.66
#